data_AF-A0A533X296-F1
#
_entry.id   AF-A0A533X296-F1
#
_cell.length_a   1.000
_cell.length_b   1.000
_cell.length_c   1.000
_cell.angle_alpha   90.00
_cell.angle_beta   90.00
_cell.angle_gamma   90.00
#
_symmetry.space_group_name_H-M   'P 1'
#
loop_
_entity.id
_entity.type
_entity.pdbx_description
1 polymer ?
#
loop_
_entity_poly.entity_id
_entity_poly.type
_entity_poly.pdbx_seq_one_letter_code
_entity_poly.pdbx_strand_id
1 'polypeptide(L)'
;MECAVYDTYVTKKDGRIMHFDVVVETSTVQEKAIEYGKEYLSHSGQAGQKMTSEECQFCHIQAAPPFVEKAIKQNGYWIQKMEGCPQ
;
A
#
# COMPACT_ATOMS: atom_id res chain seq x y z
N MET A 1 -9.02 3.93 -14.58
CA MET A 1 -9.69 4.55 -13.41
C MET A 1 -8.71 5.51 -12.73
N GLU A 2 -9.20 6.50 -11.97
CA GLU A 2 -8.32 7.31 -11.12
C GLU A 2 -8.07 6.60 -9.78
N CYS A 3 -6.82 6.65 -9.33
CA CYS A 3 -6.38 6.00 -8.10
C CYS A 3 -5.63 6.97 -7.21
N ALA A 4 -5.89 6.90 -5.91
CA ALA A 4 -5.07 7.54 -4.89
C ALA A 4 -3.88 6.64 -4.55
N VAL A 5 -2.70 7.25 -4.46
CA VAL A 5 -1.44 6.59 -4.12
C VAL A 5 -1.04 7.01 -2.72
N TYR A 6 -0.81 6.02 -1.85
CA TYR A 6 -0.32 6.22 -0.50
C TYR A 6 1.09 5.68 -0.37
N ASP A 7 2.04 6.60 -0.26
CA ASP A 7 3.46 6.31 -0.06
C ASP A 7 3.67 5.75 1.35
N THR A 8 4.22 4.53 1.45
CA THR A 8 4.30 3.79 2.71
C THR A 8 5.71 3.39 3.10
N TYR A 9 6.16 3.84 4.27
CA TYR A 9 7.45 3.46 4.87
C TYR A 9 7.24 2.74 6.19
N VAL A 10 7.73 1.51 6.29
CA VAL A 10 7.61 0.69 7.50
C VAL A 10 8.98 0.14 7.88
N THR A 11 9.31 0.25 9.17
CA THR A 11 10.46 -0.47 9.74
C THR A 11 10.11 -1.95 9.82
N LYS A 12 10.91 -2.80 9.18
CA LYS A 12 10.77 -4.25 9.24
C LYS A 12 11.19 -4.80 10.59
N LYS A 13 10.84 -6.07 10.84
CA LYS A 13 11.30 -6.84 12.01
C LYS A 13 12.83 -6.91 12.15
N ASP A 14 13.57 -6.81 11.06
CA ASP A 14 15.03 -6.82 11.04
C ASP A 14 15.66 -5.42 11.15
N GLY A 15 14.86 -4.38 11.39
CA GLY A 15 15.30 -2.99 11.55
C GLY A 15 15.54 -2.23 10.24
N ARG A 16 15.46 -2.89 9.07
CA ARG A 16 15.57 -2.22 7.77
C ARG A 16 14.25 -1.58 7.37
N ILE A 17 14.30 -0.61 6.45
CA ILE A 17 13.11 0.01 5.89
C ILE A 17 12.52 -0.87 4.77
N MET A 18 11.20 -0.93 4.72
CA MET A 18 10.41 -1.40 3.60
C MET A 18 9.60 -0.23 3.06
N HIS A 19 9.65 -0.04 1.75
CA HIS A 19 8.93 1.01 1.03
C HIS A 19 8.04 0.37 -0.03
N PHE A 20 6.77 0.77 -0.05
CA PHE A 20 5.80 0.37 -1.06
C PHE A 20 4.69 1.42 -1.13
N ASP A 21 3.96 1.45 -2.24
CA ASP A 21 2.75 2.25 -2.33
C ASP A 21 1.51 1.39 -2.18
N VAL A 22 0.54 1.87 -1.39
CA VAL A 22 -0.82 1.35 -1.40
C VAL A 22 -1.63 2.16 -2.41
N VAL A 23 -2.06 1.50 -3.49
CA VAL A 23 -2.83 2.13 -4.56
C VAL A 23 -4.28 1.67 -4.47
N VAL A 24 -5.20 2.62 -4.33
CA VAL A 24 -6.64 2.37 -4.17
C VAL A 24 -7.45 3.27 -5.10
N GLU A 25 -8.71 2.96 -5.32
CA GLU A 25 -9.62 3.89 -6.01
C GLU A 25 -9.70 5.22 -5.24
N THR A 26 -9.73 6.35 -5.94
CA THR A 26 -9.73 7.70 -5.34
C THR A 26 -10.84 7.94 -4.31
N SER A 27 -11.96 7.21 -4.40
CA SER A 27 -13.07 7.27 -3.44
C SER A 27 -12.80 6.54 -2.11
N THR A 28 -11.70 5.80 -2.01
CA THR A 28 -11.34 5.00 -0.84
C THR A 28 -10.77 5.91 0.25
N VAL A 29 -11.30 5.81 1.47
CA VAL A 29 -10.82 6.56 2.63
C VAL A 29 -9.46 6.04 3.13
N GLN A 30 -8.65 6.91 3.73
CA GLN A 30 -7.28 6.58 4.14
C GLN A 30 -7.22 5.42 5.13
N GLU A 31 -8.19 5.30 6.04
CA GLU A 31 -8.27 4.20 7.00
C GLU A 31 -8.30 2.85 6.30
N LYS A 32 -8.99 2.78 5.15
CA LYS A 32 -9.08 1.56 4.36
C LYS A 32 -7.77 1.26 3.62
N ALA A 33 -7.06 2.28 3.14
CA ALA A 33 -5.71 2.10 2.58
C ALA A 33 -4.72 1.57 3.65
N ILE A 34 -4.81 2.07 4.88
CA ILE A 34 -4.02 1.56 6.01
C ILE A 34 -4.35 0.08 6.30
N GLU A 35 -5.62 -0.30 6.28
CA GLU A 35 -6.03 -1.71 6.44
C GLU A 35 -5.41 -2.63 5.38
N TYR A 36 -5.47 -2.24 4.10
CA TYR A 36 -4.87 -3.01 3.02
C TYR A 36 -3.35 -3.11 3.13
N GLY A 37 -2.69 -2.03 3.54
CA GLY A 37 -1.26 -2.07 3.81
C GLY A 37 -0.89 -3.04 4.95
N LYS A 38 -1.68 -3.07 6.03
CA LYS A 38 -1.49 -4.03 7.13
C LYS A 38 -1.72 -5.48 6.70
N GLU A 39 -2.69 -5.70 5.81
CA GLU A 39 -2.92 -7.00 5.20
C GLU A 39 -1.69 -7.44 4.39
N TYR A 40 -1.15 -6.57 3.55
CA TYR A 40 0.08 -6.83 2.80
C TYR A 40 1.29 -7.10 3.70
N LEU A 41 1.48 -6.32 4.77
CA LEU A 41 2.55 -6.57 5.76
C LEU A 41 2.40 -7.97 6.37
N SER A 42 1.17 -8.40 6.66
CA SER A 42 0.91 -9.73 7.21
C SER A 42 1.29 -10.84 6.23
N HIS A 43 0.88 -10.72 4.96
CA HIS A 43 1.28 -11.64 3.90
C HIS A 43 2.80 -11.65 3.63
N SER A 44 3.46 -10.52 3.86
CA SER A 44 4.91 -10.34 3.69
C SER A 44 5.75 -10.81 4.90
N GLY A 45 5.12 -11.44 5.90
CA GLY A 45 5.78 -11.87 7.14
C GLY A 45 6.14 -10.74 8.10
N GLN A 46 5.71 -9.50 7.80
CA GLN A 46 5.91 -8.29 8.58
C GLN A 46 4.67 -7.92 9.42
N ALA A 47 3.80 -8.90 9.72
CA ALA A 47 2.69 -8.70 10.64
C ALA A 47 3.16 -8.04 11.96
N GLY A 48 2.37 -7.09 12.45
CA GLY A 48 2.61 -6.37 13.70
C GLY A 48 3.56 -5.17 13.62
N GLN A 49 4.11 -4.85 12.44
CA GLN A 49 4.83 -3.59 12.28
C GLN A 49 3.86 -2.40 12.34
N LYS A 50 4.33 -1.27 12.88
CA LYS A 50 3.53 -0.05 12.99
C LYS A 50 3.20 0.45 11.58
N MET A 51 1.92 0.67 11.33
CA MET A 51 1.42 1.31 10.12
C MET A 51 0.18 2.11 10.47
N THR A 52 0.36 3.43 10.56
CA THR A 52 -0.67 4.43 10.83
C THR A 52 -0.71 5.44 9.67
N SER A 53 -1.42 6.55 9.83
CA SER A 53 -1.36 7.66 8.86
C SER A 53 0.02 8.32 8.81
N GLU A 54 0.88 8.13 9.81
CA GLU A 54 2.27 8.62 9.78
C GLU A 54 3.12 7.83 8.78
N GLU A 55 2.95 6.50 8.76
CA GLU A 55 3.69 5.59 7.88
C GLU A 55 3.06 5.43 6.50
N CYS A 56 1.74 5.70 6.34
CA CYS A 56 0.96 5.54 5.11
C CYS A 56 0.36 6.89 4.69
N GLN A 57 1.09 7.61 3.85
CA GLN A 57 0.81 9.02 3.55
C GLN A 57 0.26 9.18 2.13
N PHE A 58 -0.83 9.92 1.99
CA PHE A 58 -1.33 10.28 0.67
C PHE A 58 -0.27 11.09 -0.09
N CYS A 59 0.06 10.65 -1.31
CA CYS A 59 1.04 11.30 -2.18
C CYS A 59 0.35 12.09 -3.30
N HIS A 60 -0.37 11.38 -4.19
CA HIS A 60 -1.04 11.98 -5.35
C HIS A 60 -2.15 11.07 -5.90
N ILE A 61 -2.90 11.59 -6.88
CA ILE A 61 -3.83 10.82 -7.70
C ILE A 61 -3.20 10.59 -9.08
N GLN A 62 -3.36 9.39 -9.63
CA GLN A 62 -2.92 9.06 -10.98
C GLN A 62 -3.93 8.18 -11.71
N ALA A 63 -3.85 8.15 -13.04
CA ALA A 63 -4.55 7.16 -13.84
C ALA A 63 -3.86 5.79 -13.69
N ALA A 64 -4.62 4.76 -13.32
CA ALA A 64 -4.12 3.40 -13.24
C ALA A 64 -4.02 2.74 -14.62
N PRO A 65 -2.93 2.02 -14.93
CA PRO A 65 -2.87 1.17 -16.11
C PRO A 65 -3.86 -0.01 -15.98
N PRO A 66 -4.25 -0.67 -17.10
CA PRO A 66 -5.32 -1.67 -17.08
C PRO A 66 -5.13 -2.83 -16.09
N PHE A 67 -3.88 -3.26 -15.85
CA PHE A 67 -3.60 -4.36 -14.92
C PHE A 67 -3.80 -3.95 -13.44
N VAL A 68 -3.43 -2.72 -13.07
CA VAL A 68 -3.66 -2.16 -11.73
C VAL A 68 -5.16 -1.95 -11.52
N GLU A 69 -5.85 -1.38 -12.51
CA GLU A 69 -7.30 -1.21 -12.46
C GLU A 69 -8.02 -2.55 -12.26
N LYS A 70 -7.61 -3.59 -12.98
CA LYS A 70 -8.17 -4.93 -12.81
C LYS A 70 -7.93 -5.47 -11.39
N ALA A 71 -6.71 -5.30 -10.85
CA ALA A 71 -6.39 -5.74 -9.50
C ALA A 71 -7.21 -5.00 -8.42
N ILE A 72 -7.34 -3.68 -8.54
CA ILE A 72 -8.14 -2.86 -7.62
C ILE A 72 -9.62 -3.26 -7.69
N LYS A 73 -10.17 -3.49 -8.90
CA LYS A 73 -11.55 -3.96 -9.06
C LYS A 73 -11.80 -5.35 -8.44
N GLN A 74 -10.78 -6.20 -8.36
CA GLN A 74 -10.89 -7.56 -7.84
C GLN A 74 -10.64 -7.64 -6.34
N ASN A 75 -9.64 -6.91 -5.83
CA ASN A 75 -9.11 -7.06 -4.48
C ASN A 75 -9.34 -5.81 -3.60
N GLY A 76 -9.77 -4.70 -4.19
CA GLY A 76 -9.91 -3.39 -3.52
C GLY A 76 -8.66 -2.51 -3.54
N TYR A 77 -7.48 -3.08 -3.79
CA TYR A 77 -6.20 -2.38 -3.79
C TYR A 77 -5.15 -3.02 -4.70
N TRP A 78 -4.05 -2.31 -4.91
CA TRP A 78 -2.81 -2.79 -5.50
C TRP A 78 -1.62 -2.34 -4.66
N ILE A 79 -0.63 -3.23 -4.47
CA ILE A 79 0.62 -2.88 -3.79
C ILE A 79 1.71 -2.71 -4.83
N GLN A 80 2.21 -1.49 -4.96
CA GLN A 80 3.39 -1.21 -5.75
C GLN A 80 4.62 -1.42 -4.88
N LYS A 81 5.29 -2.56 -5.04
CA LYS A 81 6.54 -2.85 -4.32
C LYS A 81 7.65 -1.90 -4.81
N MET A 82 8.39 -1.30 -3.86
CA MET A 82 9.53 -0.41 -4.14
C MET A 82 10.81 -0.98 -3.52
N GLU A 83 11.15 -0.59 -2.29
CA GLU A 83 12.38 -1.01 -1.61
C GLU A 83 12.11 -2.02 -0.48
N GLY A 84 13.00 -3.00 -0.31
CA GLY A 84 12.97 -3.90 0.86
C GLY A 84 11.79 -4.89 0.92
N CYS A 85 10.94 -4.91 -0.10
CA CYS A 85 9.81 -5.82 -0.25
C CYS A 85 10.27 -7.26 -0.59
N PRO A 86 9.55 -8.31 -0.15
CA PRO A 86 9.81 -9.68 -0.58
C PRO A 86 9.63 -9.84 -2.10
N GLN A 87 10.42 -10.72 -2.73
CA GLN A 87 10.23 -11.11 -4.14
C GLN A 87 8.90 -11.84 -4.31
#